data_AF-A0A3M2AUM0-F1
#
_entry.id   AF-A0A3M2AUM0-F1
#
_cell.length_a   1.000
_cell.length_b   1.000
_cell.length_c   1.000
_cell.angle_alpha   90.00
_cell.angle_beta   90.00
_cell.angle_gamma   90.00
#
_symmetry.space_group_name_H-M   'P 1'
#
loop_
_entity.id
_entity.type
_entity.pdbx_description
1 polymer ?
#
loop_
_entity_poly.entity_id
_entity_poly.type
_entity_poly.pdbx_seq_one_letter_code
_entity_poly.pdbx_strand_id
1 'polypeptide(L)'
;MSASSRATYLTHVQVTRAPHAVTVILYGNGPLPYRVIPRGSHRLQLDLLDVKSAVPFRVLPVRHSILREIRIGTQLTTLQLVFDLVPGIKSSVHYAVKHRTRLIAVQFRQFR
;
A
#
# COMPACT_ATOMS: atom_id res chain seq x y z
N MET A 1 -4.44 24.17 -18.13
CA MET A 1 -3.97 23.00 -17.34
C MET A 1 -5.15 22.05 -17.19
N SER A 2 -5.14 20.87 -17.82
CA SER A 2 -6.24 19.91 -17.68
C SER A 2 -6.24 19.36 -16.26
N ALA A 3 -7.37 19.46 -15.57
CA ALA A 3 -7.58 18.75 -14.31
C ALA A 3 -7.29 17.26 -14.55
N SER A 4 -6.35 16.66 -13.81
CA SER A 4 -6.13 15.22 -13.97
C SER A 4 -7.36 14.51 -13.40
N SER A 5 -8.10 13.80 -14.25
CA SER A 5 -9.21 12.95 -13.83
C SER A 5 -8.73 11.95 -12.78
N ARG A 6 -9.58 11.68 -11.77
CA ARG A 6 -9.31 10.69 -10.72
C ARG A 6 -8.91 9.36 -11.34
N ALA A 7 -8.04 8.61 -10.66
CA ALA A 7 -7.69 7.27 -11.08
C ALA A 7 -8.91 6.37 -11.10
N THR A 8 -8.99 5.52 -12.11
CA THR A 8 -9.93 4.39 -12.20
C THR A 8 -9.21 3.05 -12.05
N TYR A 9 -7.88 3.03 -12.20
CA TYR A 9 -7.06 1.82 -12.08
C TYR A 9 -5.81 2.05 -11.25
N LEU A 10 -5.51 1.07 -10.39
CA LEU A 10 -4.17 0.80 -9.87
C LEU A 10 -3.40 0.03 -10.96
N THR A 11 -2.35 0.64 -11.50
CA THR A 11 -1.62 0.12 -12.67
C THR A 11 -0.34 -0.59 -12.30
N HIS A 12 0.30 -0.20 -11.19
CA HIS A 12 1.55 -0.80 -10.76
C HIS A 12 1.72 -0.73 -9.23
N VAL A 13 2.44 -1.72 -8.69
CA VAL A 13 2.89 -1.74 -7.30
C VAL A 13 4.39 -2.03 -7.31
N GLN A 14 5.17 -1.09 -6.78
CA GLN A 14 6.61 -1.23 -6.61
C GLN A 14 6.95 -1.36 -5.13
N VAL A 15 7.93 -2.20 -4.81
CA VAL A 15 8.41 -2.38 -3.44
C VAL A 15 9.89 -2.09 -3.38
N THR A 16 10.27 -1.09 -2.60
CA THR A 16 11.66 -0.74 -2.29
C THR A 16 11.98 -1.18 -0.87
N ARG A 17 13.11 -1.87 -0.70
CA ARG A 17 13.54 -2.47 0.57
C ARG A 17 14.82 -1.80 1.03
N ALA A 18 14.92 -1.55 2.33
CA ALA A 18 16.10 -1.06 3.01
C ALA A 18 16.19 -1.77 4.38
N PRO A 19 17.37 -1.91 4.99
CA PRO A 19 17.56 -2.75 6.19
C PRO A 19 16.54 -2.53 7.33
N HIS A 20 16.09 -1.29 7.50
CA HIS A 20 15.13 -0.90 8.56
C HIS A 20 13.86 -0.24 8.02
N ALA A 21 13.60 -0.35 6.71
CA ALA A 21 12.42 0.24 6.10
C ALA A 21 11.96 -0.49 4.83
N VAL A 22 10.64 -0.53 4.62
CA VAL A 22 10.03 -0.96 3.35
C VAL A 22 9.16 0.16 2.84
N THR A 23 9.30 0.51 1.57
CA THR A 23 8.43 1.48 0.90
C THR A 23 7.67 0.79 -0.21
N VAL A 24 6.34 0.79 -0.11
CA VAL A 24 5.44 0.33 -1.17
C VAL A 24 4.94 1.56 -1.92
N ILE A 25 5.11 1.58 -3.24
CA ILE A 25 4.66 2.66 -4.10
C ILE A 25 3.55 2.12 -4.99
N LEU A 26 2.37 2.73 -4.90
CA LEU A 26 1.19 2.43 -5.66
C LEU A 26 1.06 3.46 -6.77
N TYR A 27 0.91 3.02 -8.02
CA TYR A 27 0.75 3.89 -9.17
C TYR A 27 -0.64 3.76 -9.74
N GLY A 28 -1.28 4.89 -10.01
CA GLY A 28 -2.58 4.97 -10.69
C GLY A 28 -2.46 5.61 -12.07
N ASN A 29 -3.50 5.42 -12.88
CA ASN A 29 -3.68 6.20 -14.12
C ASN A 29 -4.15 7.66 -13.88
N GLY A 30 -4.30 8.05 -12.61
CA GLY A 30 -4.65 9.39 -12.13
C GLY A 30 -4.40 9.51 -10.62
N PRO A 31 -4.90 10.56 -9.96
CA PRO A 31 -4.87 10.67 -8.51
C PRO A 31 -5.71 9.56 -7.86
N LEU A 32 -5.10 8.83 -6.93
CA LEU A 32 -5.71 7.71 -6.22
C LEU A 32 -6.44 8.24 -4.97
N PRO A 33 -7.79 8.29 -4.93
CA PRO A 33 -8.51 8.57 -3.71
C PRO A 33 -8.35 7.40 -2.74
N TYR A 34 -7.95 7.67 -1.50
CA TYR A 34 -7.64 6.60 -0.55
C TYR A 34 -8.07 6.89 0.89
N ARG A 35 -8.22 5.82 1.68
CA ARG A 35 -8.37 5.86 3.13
C ARG A 35 -7.43 4.86 3.77
N VAL A 36 -6.87 5.22 4.92
CA VAL A 36 -5.98 4.35 5.70
C VAL A 36 -6.75 3.81 6.90
N ILE A 37 -6.70 2.50 7.10
CA ILE A 37 -7.41 1.82 8.17
C ILE A 37 -6.42 0.91 8.91
N PRO A 38 -6.02 1.26 10.15
CA PRO A 38 -5.27 0.35 11.01
C PRO A 38 -6.10 -0.92 11.30
N ARG A 39 -5.48 -2.10 11.19
CA ARG A 39 -6.12 -3.39 11.45
C ARG A 39 -5.33 -4.15 12.51
N GLY A 40 -5.47 -3.72 13.76
CA GLY A 40 -4.67 -4.23 14.88
C GLY A 40 -3.19 -3.88 14.76
N SER A 41 -2.33 -4.62 15.46
CA SER A 41 -0.89 -4.34 15.55
C SER A 41 -0.06 -4.85 14.37
N HIS A 42 -0.61 -5.75 13.55
CA HIS A 42 0.16 -6.48 12.54
C HIS A 42 -0.31 -6.22 11.10
N ARG A 43 -1.32 -5.37 10.90
CA ARG A 43 -1.85 -5.11 9.56
C ARG A 43 -2.20 -3.63 9.40
N LEU A 44 -1.86 -3.11 8.22
CA LEU A 44 -2.39 -1.84 7.72
C LEU A 44 -3.26 -2.14 6.51
N GLN A 45 -4.41 -1.48 6.41
CA GLN A 45 -5.25 -1.53 5.22
C GLN A 45 -5.26 -0.14 4.56
N LEU A 46 -5.15 -0.12 3.24
CA LEU A 46 -5.33 1.07 2.42
C LEU A 46 -6.41 0.77 1.38
N ASP A 47 -7.51 1.50 1.50
CA ASP A 47 -8.66 1.39 0.62
C ASP A 47 -8.54 2.42 -0.49
N LEU A 48 -8.62 1.98 -1.73
CA LEU A 48 -8.70 2.83 -2.92
C LEU A 48 -10.16 2.91 -3.38
N LEU A 49 -10.73 4.11 -3.40
CA LEU A 49 -12.16 4.34 -3.61
C LEU A 49 -12.49 4.43 -5.10
N ASP A 50 -13.41 3.61 -5.59
CA ASP A 50 -13.82 3.57 -7.00
C ASP A 50 -12.66 3.27 -7.97
N VAL A 51 -11.63 2.60 -7.47
CA VAL A 51 -10.44 2.17 -8.23
C VAL A 51 -10.50 0.65 -8.44
N LYS A 52 -10.19 0.17 -9.64
CA LYS A 52 -10.02 -1.25 -9.96
C LYS A 52 -8.54 -1.63 -10.00
N SER A 53 -8.24 -2.91 -9.86
CA SER A 53 -6.86 -3.40 -10.03
C SER A 53 -6.60 -3.79 -11.50
N ALA A 54 -5.54 -3.23 -12.09
CA ALA A 54 -4.95 -3.75 -13.33
C ALA A 54 -3.68 -4.56 -13.06
N VAL A 55 -3.25 -4.70 -11.80
CA VAL A 55 -2.09 -5.54 -11.46
C VAL A 55 -2.46 -7.03 -11.50
N PRO A 56 -1.57 -7.91 -12.00
CA PRO A 56 -1.92 -9.30 -12.33
C PRO A 56 -1.90 -10.26 -11.11
N PHE A 57 -1.73 -9.75 -9.89
CA PHE A 57 -1.61 -10.57 -8.69
C PHE A 57 -2.57 -10.12 -7.59
N ARG A 58 -3.01 -11.09 -6.78
CA ARG A 58 -3.77 -10.84 -5.54
C ARG A 58 -2.89 -10.81 -4.30
N VAL A 59 -1.72 -11.44 -4.35
CA VAL A 59 -0.76 -11.47 -3.24
C VAL A 59 0.62 -11.19 -3.81
N LEU A 60 1.33 -10.23 -3.20
CA LEU A 60 2.71 -9.90 -3.52
C LEU A 60 3.59 -10.17 -2.29
N PRO A 61 4.38 -11.26 -2.28
CA PRO A 61 5.36 -11.52 -1.23
C PRO A 61 6.41 -10.42 -1.21
N VAL A 62 6.61 -9.80 -0.05
CA VAL A 62 7.57 -8.70 0.10
C VAL A 62 8.94 -9.20 0.50
N ARG A 63 9.08 -10.34 1.19
CA ARG A 63 10.39 -10.91 1.60
C ARG A 63 11.25 -9.88 2.35
N HIS A 64 10.69 -9.29 3.41
CA HIS A 64 11.40 -8.37 4.30
C HIS A 64 11.08 -8.69 5.76
N SER A 65 11.98 -8.34 6.68
CA SER A 65 11.80 -8.51 8.13
C SER A 65 10.68 -7.66 8.74
N ILE A 66 10.10 -6.72 7.96
CA ILE A 66 9.05 -5.79 8.41
C ILE A 66 7.71 -6.18 7.81
N LEU A 67 7.68 -6.29 6.48
CA LEU A 67 6.48 -6.55 5.71
C LEU A 67 6.60 -7.92 5.04
N ARG A 68 5.65 -8.81 5.34
CA ARG A 68 5.63 -10.18 4.83
C ARG A 68 5.09 -10.21 3.40
N GLU A 69 3.91 -9.64 3.20
CA GLU A 69 3.21 -9.61 1.93
C GLU A 69 2.23 -8.44 1.82
N ILE A 70 1.81 -8.16 0.60
CA ILE A 70 0.71 -7.24 0.28
C ILE A 70 -0.41 -8.08 -0.34
N ARG A 71 -1.61 -8.02 0.22
CA ARG A 71 -2.80 -8.65 -0.34
C ARG A 71 -3.69 -7.60 -0.99
N ILE A 72 -4.20 -7.91 -2.18
CA ILE A 72 -5.09 -7.06 -2.97
C ILE A 72 -6.40 -7.81 -3.12
N GLY A 73 -7.47 -7.21 -2.59
CA GLY A 73 -8.84 -7.71 -2.68
C GLY A 73 -9.79 -6.59 -3.08
N THR A 74 -11.03 -6.94 -3.34
CA THR A 74 -12.08 -5.97 -3.67
C THR A 74 -13.27 -6.21 -2.76
N GLN A 75 -13.82 -5.14 -2.20
CA GLN A 75 -15.07 -5.16 -1.44
C GLN A 75 -15.97 -4.05 -2.00
N LEU A 76 -17.12 -4.42 -2.58
CA LEU A 76 -18.01 -3.50 -3.29
C LEU A 76 -17.23 -2.72 -4.39
N THR A 77 -17.22 -1.39 -4.33
CA THR A 77 -16.47 -0.51 -5.26
C THR A 77 -15.07 -0.14 -4.76
N THR A 78 -14.62 -0.72 -3.65
CA THR A 78 -13.34 -0.39 -3.02
C THR A 78 -12.30 -1.46 -3.27
N LEU A 79 -11.14 -1.07 -3.79
CA LEU A 79 -9.98 -1.95 -3.88
C LEU A 79 -9.18 -1.85 -2.58
N GLN A 80 -9.03 -2.98 -1.89
CA GLN A 80 -8.38 -3.06 -0.59
C GLN A 80 -6.96 -3.59 -0.75
N LEU A 81 -5.99 -2.81 -0.28
CA LEU A 81 -4.60 -3.25 -0.11
C LEU A 81 -4.34 -3.50 1.36
N VAL A 82 -4.02 -4.74 1.72
CA VAL A 82 -3.67 -5.12 3.08
C VAL A 82 -2.19 -5.41 3.14
N PHE A 83 -1.48 -4.66 3.97
CA PHE A 83 -0.06 -4.80 4.26
C PHE A 83 0.09 -5.66 5.53
N ASP A 84 0.49 -6.92 5.38
CA ASP A 84 0.69 -7.82 6.51
C ASP A 84 2.14 -7.73 7.01
N LEU A 85 2.31 -7.22 8.23
CA LEU A 85 3.60 -7.18 8.91
C LEU A 85 4.05 -8.60 9.31
N VAL A 86 5.36 -8.78 9.48
CA VAL A 86 5.88 -10.05 10.01
C VAL A 86 5.43 -10.22 11.47
N PRO A 87 4.79 -11.34 11.84
CA PRO A 87 4.41 -11.61 13.23
C PRO A 87 5.62 -11.64 14.16
N GLY A 88 5.48 -11.10 15.37
CA GLY A 88 6.54 -11.18 16.39
C GLY A 88 7.75 -10.27 16.15
N ILE A 89 7.63 -9.26 15.27
CA ILE A 89 8.61 -8.17 15.22
C ILE A 89 8.73 -7.55 16.62
N LYS A 90 9.95 -7.59 17.18
CA LYS A 90 10.24 -7.11 18.54
C LYS A 90 10.25 -5.58 18.68
N SER A 91 10.38 -4.87 17.57
CA SER A 91 10.54 -3.41 17.56
C SER A 91 9.27 -2.71 17.07
N SER A 92 9.03 -1.49 17.55
CA SER A 92 7.93 -0.67 17.03
C SER A 92 8.12 -0.37 15.55
N VAL A 93 7.08 -0.66 14.75
CA VAL A 93 7.01 -0.31 13.33
C VAL A 93 6.05 0.85 13.17
N HIS A 94 6.53 1.98 12.65
CA HIS A 94 5.66 3.08 12.27
C HIS A 94 5.46 3.07 10.75
N TYR A 95 4.34 3.63 10.31
CA TYR A 95 4.10 3.85 8.89
C TYR A 95 3.88 5.33 8.60
N ALA A 96 4.23 5.73 7.38
CA ALA A 96 3.93 7.04 6.83
C ALA A 96 3.35 6.87 5.42
N VAL A 97 2.33 7.67 5.10
CA VAL A 97 1.71 7.70 3.77
C VAL A 97 1.98 9.05 3.14
N LYS A 98 2.57 9.06 1.95
CA LYS A 98 2.79 10.26 1.13
C LYS A 98 2.07 10.09 -0.19
N HIS A 99 1.23 11.03 -0.57
CA HIS A 99 0.59 11.03 -1.88
C HIS A 99 1.18 12.11 -2.79
N ARG A 100 1.09 11.85 -4.09
CA ARG A 100 1.37 12.76 -5.21
C ARG A 100 0.31 12.53 -6.28
N THR A 101 0.35 13.32 -7.36
CA THR A 101 -0.69 13.33 -8.39
C THR A 101 -1.07 11.96 -8.96
N ARG A 102 -0.14 11.00 -9.07
CA ARG A 102 -0.44 9.65 -9.61
C ARG A 102 0.10 8.50 -8.78
N LEU A 103 0.57 8.78 -7.57
CA LEU A 103 1.16 7.77 -6.72
C LEU A 103 0.88 7.98 -5.24
N ILE A 104 0.86 6.86 -4.51
CA ILE A 104 0.86 6.82 -3.05
C ILE A 104 2.07 5.99 -2.64
N ALA A 105 2.93 6.55 -1.79
CA ALA A 105 4.01 5.84 -1.13
C ALA A 105 3.62 5.54 0.33
N VAL A 106 3.63 4.26 0.70
CA VAL A 106 3.45 3.77 2.06
C VAL A 106 4.80 3.25 2.55
N GLN A 107 5.41 3.97 3.50
CA GLN A 107 6.68 3.56 4.08
C GLN A 107 6.44 2.99 5.47
N PHE A 108 6.95 1.79 5.72
CA PHE A 108 7.05 1.15 7.02
C PHE A 108 8.50 1.26 7.50
N ARG A 109 8.71 1.71 8.74
CA ARG A 109 10.05 1.87 9.32
C ARG A 109 10.09 1.28 10.72
N GLN A 110 11.13 0.49 10.98
CA GLN A 110 11.45 -0.03 12.29
C GLN A 110 12.32 0.98 13.04
N PHE A 111 11.98 1.26 14.29
CA PHE A 111 12.81 2.04 15.20
C PHE A 111 13.46 1.11 16.22
N ARG A 112 14.73 1.38 16.54
CA ARG A 112 15.43 0.67 17.62
C ARG A 112 15.14 1.34 18.94
#